data_AF-A0A1I0HVG1-F1
#
_entry.id   AF-A0A1I0HVG1-F1
#
_cell.length_a   1.000
_cell.length_b   1.000
_cell.length_c   1.000
_cell.angle_alpha   90.00
_cell.angle_beta   90.00
_cell.angle_gamma   90.00
#
_symmetry.space_group_name_H-M   'P 1'
#
loop_
_entity.id
_entity.type
_entity.pdbx_description
1 polymer ?
#
loop_
_entity_poly.entity_id
_entity_poly.type
_entity_poly.pdbx_seq_one_letter_code
_entity_poly.pdbx_strand_id
1 'polypeptide(L)'
;MSFIKKLKNRGIRLKNYLIMQARKNTVIVCVLEKRKLMRGYKVYKRVSLEDNKKIYIFPYNSLGDIYILGLFYKAQNEKFADPFILVVTGNGCLCIAQMMGIKNIDVINARDMRHLAQFATVLQRELPNVEILHFQYPHNSISSGICNMYKLNFLTCYETLVFNQAITKKRIDFDLSMPLTEDEYTKWGLVKGKSVIISPYAKSVPPLPIYFWSTLTARLKKLGFTVITNCNGIHEEPIKGTKRGSFALEKAVAILEFAGFFIGLRSGFCDIVSSAKCRKIIIYPQNSKQYLSSLSHYSLRPLPGARSYKEITYSENPNFISYLILLLADTNQCLEERND
;
A
#
# COMPACT_ATOMS: atom_id res chain seq x y z
N MET A 1 -19.21 21.55 -54.49
CA MET A 1 -20.05 22.34 -53.55
C MET A 1 -20.12 21.63 -52.20
N SER A 2 -19.62 22.27 -51.13
CA SER A 2 -19.39 21.66 -49.81
C SER A 2 -20.66 21.13 -49.12
N PHE A 3 -20.57 19.91 -48.60
CA PHE A 3 -21.56 19.19 -47.78
C PHE A 3 -22.13 20.04 -46.62
N ILE A 4 -21.32 20.96 -46.09
CA ILE A 4 -21.69 21.90 -45.01
C ILE A 4 -22.77 22.89 -45.46
N LYS A 5 -22.79 23.24 -46.76
CA LYS A 5 -23.79 24.16 -47.33
C LYS A 5 -25.16 23.49 -47.48
N LYS A 6 -25.22 22.17 -47.74
CA LYS A 6 -26.47 21.38 -47.79
C LYS A 6 -27.12 21.20 -46.41
N LEU A 7 -26.34 21.16 -45.33
CA LEU A 7 -26.84 20.98 -43.97
C LEU A 7 -27.40 22.28 -43.35
N LYS A 8 -26.80 23.44 -43.67
CA LYS A 8 -27.33 24.75 -43.27
C LYS A 8 -28.70 25.06 -43.90
N ASN A 9 -28.91 24.69 -45.17
CA ASN A 9 -30.19 24.92 -45.87
C ASN A 9 -31.35 24.06 -45.35
N ARG A 10 -31.10 23.06 -44.50
CA ARG A 10 -32.14 22.23 -43.85
C ARG A 10 -32.34 22.56 -42.35
N GLY A 11 -31.78 23.68 -41.86
CA GLY A 11 -31.99 24.17 -40.49
C GLY A 11 -31.22 23.42 -39.39
N ILE A 12 -30.31 22.50 -39.73
CA ILE A 12 -29.61 21.67 -38.74
C ILE A 12 -28.33 22.40 -38.26
N ARG A 13 -28.34 22.86 -36.99
CA ARG A 13 -27.18 23.52 -36.36
C ARG A 13 -26.09 22.50 -35.99
N LEU A 14 -24.81 22.86 -36.21
CA LEU A 14 -23.61 22.02 -36.03
C LEU A 14 -23.49 21.36 -34.63
N LYS A 15 -24.09 21.98 -33.61
CA LYS A 15 -24.16 21.45 -32.23
C LYS A 15 -24.92 20.12 -32.14
N ASN A 16 -25.87 19.87 -33.04
CA ASN A 16 -26.67 18.63 -33.05
C ASN A 16 -25.92 17.45 -33.68
N TYR A 17 -24.95 17.71 -34.56
CA TYR A 17 -24.10 16.66 -35.15
C TYR A 17 -23.14 16.06 -34.12
N LEU A 18 -22.55 16.89 -33.26
CA LEU A 18 -21.71 16.45 -32.15
C LEU A 18 -22.51 15.69 -31.07
N ILE A 19 -23.76 16.09 -30.83
CA ILE A 19 -24.69 15.36 -29.93
C ILE A 19 -25.11 14.01 -30.54
N MET A 20 -25.20 13.89 -31.86
CA MET A 20 -25.52 12.62 -32.53
C MET A 20 -24.37 11.60 -32.50
N GLN A 21 -23.10 12.02 -32.57
CA GLN A 21 -21.98 11.09 -32.33
C GLN A 21 -21.91 10.63 -30.86
N ALA A 22 -22.36 11.46 -29.92
CA ALA A 22 -22.44 11.06 -28.51
C ALA A 22 -23.52 9.99 -28.24
N ARG A 23 -24.63 9.95 -28.99
CA ARG A 23 -25.84 9.19 -28.59
C ARG A 23 -25.78 7.66 -28.74
N LYS A 24 -24.99 7.08 -29.67
CA LYS A 24 -24.86 5.62 -29.75
C LYS A 24 -23.98 5.02 -28.64
N ASN A 25 -22.94 5.76 -28.21
CA ASN A 25 -22.08 5.35 -27.11
C ASN A 25 -22.66 5.72 -25.73
N THR A 26 -23.49 6.75 -25.62
CA THR A 26 -24.07 7.18 -24.32
C THR A 26 -25.01 6.14 -23.73
N VAL A 27 -25.88 5.49 -24.52
CA VAL A 27 -26.80 4.48 -23.98
C VAL A 27 -26.04 3.24 -23.47
N ILE A 28 -25.06 2.77 -24.23
CA ILE A 28 -24.21 1.64 -23.82
C ILE A 28 -23.43 2.00 -22.56
N VAL A 29 -22.83 3.19 -22.51
CA VAL A 29 -22.13 3.70 -21.31
C VAL A 29 -23.09 3.79 -20.12
N CYS A 30 -24.27 4.41 -20.27
CA CYS A 30 -25.27 4.49 -19.21
C CYS A 30 -25.76 3.11 -18.74
N VAL A 31 -25.94 2.15 -19.66
CA VAL A 31 -26.32 0.76 -19.32
C VAL A 31 -25.18 0.05 -18.59
N LEU A 32 -23.93 0.22 -19.02
CA LEU A 32 -22.76 -0.35 -18.36
C LEU A 32 -22.57 0.26 -16.95
N GLU A 33 -22.71 1.58 -16.81
CA GLU A 33 -22.68 2.26 -15.52
C GLU A 33 -23.84 1.81 -14.63
N LYS A 34 -25.06 1.68 -15.17
CA LYS A 34 -26.19 1.10 -14.43
C LYS A 34 -25.88 -0.31 -13.94
N ARG A 35 -25.29 -1.17 -14.78
CA ARG A 35 -24.90 -2.55 -14.37
C ARG A 35 -23.86 -2.54 -13.25
N LYS A 36 -22.86 -1.65 -13.32
CA LYS A 36 -21.84 -1.47 -12.26
C LYS A 36 -22.48 -1.02 -10.96
N LEU A 37 -23.33 0.01 -11.00
CA LEU A 37 -24.06 0.53 -9.84
C LEU A 37 -25.01 -0.52 -9.24
N MET A 38 -25.75 -1.25 -10.07
CA MET A 38 -26.63 -2.33 -9.60
C MET A 38 -25.84 -3.47 -8.94
N ARG A 39 -24.62 -3.76 -9.42
CA ARG A 39 -23.74 -4.73 -8.77
C ARG A 39 -23.24 -4.20 -7.43
N GLY A 40 -22.80 -2.94 -7.37
CA GLY A 40 -22.43 -2.28 -6.12
C GLY A 40 -23.58 -2.27 -5.10
N TYR A 41 -24.81 -1.98 -5.54
CA TYR A 41 -26.02 -2.04 -4.73
C TYR A 41 -26.29 -3.45 -4.16
N LYS A 42 -26.13 -4.49 -4.97
CA LYS A 42 -26.28 -5.88 -4.50
C LYS A 42 -25.26 -6.23 -3.42
N VAL A 43 -24.01 -5.81 -3.60
CA VAL A 43 -22.95 -5.98 -2.60
C VAL A 43 -23.28 -5.19 -1.34
N TYR A 44 -23.67 -3.92 -1.47
CA TYR A 44 -24.10 -3.07 -0.36
C TYR A 44 -25.22 -3.73 0.43
N LYS A 45 -26.30 -4.18 -0.23
CA LYS A 45 -27.41 -4.88 0.42
C LYS A 45 -26.94 -6.09 1.20
N ARG A 46 -26.10 -6.96 0.61
CA ARG A 46 -25.55 -8.11 1.33
C ARG A 46 -24.80 -7.70 2.60
N VAL A 47 -24.00 -6.64 2.54
CA VAL A 47 -23.22 -6.14 3.69
C VAL A 47 -24.12 -5.44 4.73
N SER A 48 -25.15 -4.73 4.28
CA SER A 48 -26.02 -3.90 5.11
C SER A 48 -27.16 -4.67 5.78
N LEU A 49 -27.35 -5.96 5.46
CA LEU A 49 -28.45 -6.77 5.99
C LEU A 49 -28.26 -7.17 7.47
N GLU A 50 -27.10 -6.89 8.08
CA GLU A 50 -26.74 -7.35 9.43
C GLU A 50 -26.67 -6.22 10.48
N ASP A 51 -27.78 -5.53 10.75
CA ASP A 51 -27.94 -4.41 11.71
C ASP A 51 -27.45 -3.02 11.26
N ASN A 52 -27.92 -1.99 11.97
CA ASN A 52 -27.58 -0.56 11.90
C ASN A 52 -26.08 -0.26 12.17
N LYS A 53 -25.18 -1.00 11.54
CA LYS A 53 -23.73 -0.84 11.66
C LYS A 53 -23.24 0.24 10.69
N LYS A 54 -22.17 0.93 11.09
CA LYS A 54 -21.39 1.75 10.16
C LYS A 54 -20.63 0.83 9.20
N ILE A 55 -20.60 1.15 7.91
CA ILE A 55 -19.89 0.39 6.89
C ILE A 55 -18.70 1.22 6.42
N TYR A 56 -17.48 0.73 6.72
CA TYR A 56 -16.27 1.31 6.17
C TYR A 56 -15.80 0.51 4.97
N ILE A 57 -15.55 1.18 3.85
CA ILE A 57 -15.06 0.59 2.61
C ILE A 57 -13.59 0.94 2.46
N PHE A 58 -12.74 -0.08 2.31
CA PHE A 58 -11.34 0.09 1.95
C PHE A 58 -11.10 -0.45 0.53
N PRO A 59 -11.02 0.44 -0.49
CA PRO A 59 -11.21 0.06 -1.89
C PRO A 59 -10.01 -0.61 -2.57
N TYR A 60 -8.85 -0.68 -1.91
CA TYR A 60 -7.61 -1.15 -2.51
C TYR A 60 -7.12 -2.47 -1.92
N ASN A 61 -6.40 -3.26 -2.71
CA ASN A 61 -5.63 -4.39 -2.22
C ASN A 61 -4.18 -3.93 -2.00
N SER A 62 -3.97 -3.16 -0.93
CA SER A 62 -2.69 -2.52 -0.60
C SER A 62 -2.35 -2.70 0.87
N LEU A 63 -1.19 -3.32 1.12
CA LEU A 63 -0.73 -3.64 2.48
C LEU A 63 -0.32 -2.39 3.27
N GLY A 64 0.26 -1.38 2.61
CA GLY A 64 0.68 -0.15 3.29
C GLY A 64 -0.52 0.67 3.73
N ASP A 65 -1.46 0.91 2.81
CA ASP A 65 -2.68 1.67 3.07
C ASP A 65 -3.54 1.06 4.22
N ILE A 66 -3.74 -0.26 4.23
CA ILE A 66 -4.50 -0.92 5.30
C ILE A 66 -3.74 -0.93 6.64
N TYR A 67 -2.40 -0.97 6.59
CA TYR A 67 -1.58 -0.81 7.79
C TYR A 67 -1.75 0.59 8.40
N ILE A 68 -1.74 1.64 7.57
CA ILE A 68 -2.01 3.02 8.03
C ILE A 68 -3.40 3.15 8.64
N LEU A 69 -4.44 2.62 7.97
CA LEU A 69 -5.79 2.56 8.52
C LEU A 69 -5.81 1.87 9.90
N GLY A 70 -5.10 0.76 10.01
CA GLY A 70 -4.91 0.03 11.26
C GLY A 70 -4.27 0.86 12.37
N LEU A 71 -3.29 1.72 12.04
CA LEU A 71 -2.71 2.64 13.02
C LEU A 71 -3.75 3.62 13.56
N PHE A 72 -4.63 4.18 12.72
CA PHE A 72 -5.71 5.05 13.19
C PHE A 72 -6.71 4.30 14.08
N TYR A 73 -7.01 3.04 13.73
CA TYR A 73 -7.86 2.20 14.55
C TYR A 73 -7.22 1.93 15.92
N LYS A 74 -5.93 1.56 15.96
CA LYS A 74 -5.17 1.37 17.21
C LYS A 74 -5.05 2.64 18.04
N ALA A 75 -4.96 3.79 17.39
CA ALA A 75 -4.96 5.10 18.06
C ALA A 75 -6.34 5.52 18.58
N GLN A 76 -7.37 4.66 18.48
CA GLN A 76 -8.74 4.95 18.91
C GLN A 76 -9.30 6.23 18.28
N ASN A 77 -9.02 6.43 16.99
CA ASN A 77 -9.55 7.58 16.26
C ASN A 77 -11.09 7.57 16.31
N GLU A 78 -11.67 8.72 16.65
CA GLU A 78 -13.12 8.92 16.84
C GLU A 78 -13.97 8.60 15.61
N LYS A 79 -13.36 8.57 14.42
CA LYS A 79 -14.04 8.20 13.18
C LYS A 79 -14.60 6.80 13.24
N PHE A 80 -13.95 5.86 13.94
CA PHE A 80 -14.41 4.47 14.05
C PHE A 80 -15.56 4.35 15.05
N ALA A 81 -16.79 4.26 14.54
CA ALA A 81 -17.99 4.00 15.32
C ALA A 81 -18.13 2.51 15.64
N ASP A 82 -18.73 2.16 16.79
CA ASP A 82 -19.10 0.78 17.15
C ASP A 82 -20.64 0.71 17.27
N PRO A 83 -21.33 -0.26 16.64
CA PRO A 83 -20.80 -1.32 15.79
C PRO A 83 -20.47 -0.88 14.36
N PHE A 84 -19.37 -1.42 13.81
CA PHE A 84 -19.03 -1.28 12.39
C PHE A 84 -18.67 -2.60 11.73
N ILE A 85 -18.67 -2.58 10.39
CA ILE A 85 -18.06 -3.58 9.53
C ILE A 85 -17.06 -2.92 8.58
N LEU A 86 -15.86 -3.50 8.47
CA LEU A 86 -14.85 -3.09 7.51
C LEU A 86 -14.88 -4.00 6.28
N VAL A 87 -15.14 -3.43 5.12
CA VAL A 87 -15.14 -4.15 3.84
C VAL A 87 -13.77 -3.98 3.18
N VAL A 88 -13.07 -5.08 2.93
CA VAL A 88 -11.73 -5.11 2.30
C VAL A 88 -11.70 -6.02 1.08
N THR A 89 -10.61 -5.95 0.32
CA THR A 89 -10.33 -6.90 -0.78
C THR A 89 -8.96 -7.55 -0.60
N GLY A 90 -8.95 -8.89 -0.65
CA GLY A 90 -7.73 -9.70 -0.60
C GLY A 90 -7.26 -10.07 0.81
N ASN A 91 -6.67 -11.27 0.91
CA ASN A 91 -6.30 -11.87 2.19
C ASN A 91 -5.21 -11.09 2.95
N GLY A 92 -4.33 -10.38 2.25
CA GLY A 92 -3.32 -9.54 2.91
C GLY A 92 -3.94 -8.37 3.69
N CYS A 93 -5.00 -7.76 3.16
CA CYS A 93 -5.72 -6.69 3.87
C CYS A 93 -6.52 -7.25 5.06
N LEU A 94 -7.17 -8.41 4.89
CA LEU A 94 -7.83 -9.13 5.98
C LEU A 94 -6.84 -9.39 7.14
N CYS A 95 -5.71 -10.03 6.82
CA CYS A 95 -4.69 -10.39 7.78
C CYS A 95 -4.20 -9.17 8.57
N ILE A 96 -3.83 -8.08 7.89
CA ILE A 96 -3.36 -6.86 8.59
C ILE A 96 -4.46 -6.25 9.46
N ALA A 97 -5.70 -6.17 8.96
CA ALA A 97 -6.82 -5.65 9.76
C ALA A 97 -7.07 -6.51 11.02
N GLN A 98 -6.97 -7.83 10.92
CA GLN A 98 -7.06 -8.74 12.07
C GLN A 98 -5.90 -8.58 13.04
N MET A 99 -4.66 -8.45 12.55
CA MET A 99 -3.50 -8.14 13.39
C MET A 99 -3.67 -6.81 14.14
N MET A 100 -4.38 -5.86 13.54
CA MET A 100 -4.75 -4.57 14.17
C MET A 100 -5.90 -4.71 15.18
N GLY A 101 -6.52 -5.89 15.31
CA GLY A 101 -7.60 -6.17 16.24
C GLY A 101 -9.01 -5.86 15.70
N ILE A 102 -9.14 -5.54 14.42
CA ILE A 102 -10.44 -5.32 13.78
C ILE A 102 -11.09 -6.69 13.59
N LYS A 103 -12.29 -6.88 14.17
CA LYS A 103 -12.98 -8.20 14.18
C LYS A 103 -14.00 -8.36 13.05
N ASN A 104 -14.84 -7.34 12.85
CA ASN A 104 -15.94 -7.40 11.90
C ASN A 104 -15.45 -6.98 10.51
N ILE A 105 -15.02 -7.96 9.71
CA ILE A 105 -14.44 -7.74 8.39
C ILE A 105 -15.17 -8.59 7.35
N ASP A 106 -15.64 -7.96 6.28
CA ASP A 106 -16.16 -8.65 5.09
C ASP A 106 -15.15 -8.54 3.95
N VAL A 107 -14.76 -9.69 3.39
CA VAL A 107 -13.80 -9.76 2.30
C VAL A 107 -14.52 -10.02 1.00
N ILE A 108 -14.40 -9.07 0.08
CA ILE A 108 -14.96 -9.21 -1.27
C ILE A 108 -13.87 -9.23 -2.33
N ASN A 109 -14.19 -9.75 -3.51
CA ASN A 109 -13.27 -9.72 -4.63
C ASN A 109 -13.09 -8.30 -5.17
N ALA A 110 -11.97 -8.05 -5.85
CA ALA A 110 -11.62 -6.73 -6.38
C ALA A 110 -12.65 -6.14 -7.36
N ARG A 111 -13.40 -6.99 -8.08
CA ARG A 111 -14.45 -6.52 -8.99
C ARG A 111 -15.64 -5.97 -8.21
N ASP A 112 -16.07 -6.67 -7.17
CA ASP A 112 -17.15 -6.23 -6.29
C ASP A 112 -16.75 -5.01 -5.49
N MET A 113 -15.52 -4.96 -5.00
CA MET A 113 -14.97 -3.78 -4.30
C MET A 113 -15.06 -2.53 -5.17
N ARG A 114 -14.61 -2.61 -6.43
CA ARG A 114 -14.67 -1.47 -7.35
C ARG A 114 -16.10 -0.96 -7.56
N HIS A 115 -17.06 -1.87 -7.73
CA HIS A 115 -18.45 -1.49 -7.93
C HIS A 115 -19.11 -0.96 -6.65
N LEU A 116 -18.77 -1.52 -5.48
CA LEU A 116 -19.25 -1.04 -4.19
C LEU A 116 -18.72 0.38 -3.91
N ALA A 117 -17.42 0.60 -4.08
CA ALA A 117 -16.80 1.93 -3.91
C ALA A 117 -17.40 2.95 -4.90
N GLN A 118 -17.63 2.56 -6.15
CA GLN A 118 -18.29 3.42 -7.13
C GLN A 118 -19.73 3.75 -6.74
N PHE A 119 -20.50 2.74 -6.31
CA PHE A 119 -21.88 2.92 -5.84
C PHE A 119 -21.94 3.86 -4.63
N ALA A 120 -21.08 3.64 -3.63
CA ALA A 120 -20.98 4.49 -2.44
C ALA A 120 -20.55 5.92 -2.77
N THR A 121 -19.67 6.10 -3.75
CA THR A 121 -19.26 7.43 -4.21
C THR A 121 -20.41 8.19 -4.87
N VAL A 122 -21.22 7.51 -5.69
CA VAL A 122 -22.35 8.14 -6.39
C VAL A 122 -23.50 8.49 -5.44
N LEU A 123 -23.77 7.65 -4.45
CA LEU A 123 -24.89 7.80 -3.52
C LEU A 123 -24.45 8.23 -2.10
N GLN A 124 -23.34 8.95 -2.00
CA GLN A 124 -22.74 9.27 -0.70
C GLN A 124 -23.71 10.01 0.24
N ARG A 125 -24.59 10.86 -0.30
CA ARG A 125 -25.56 11.64 0.50
C ARG A 125 -26.71 10.77 1.01
N GLU A 126 -27.06 9.74 0.25
CA GLU A 126 -28.14 8.80 0.53
C GLU A 126 -27.68 7.62 1.41
N LEU A 127 -26.38 7.48 1.63
CA LEU A 127 -25.75 6.41 2.40
C LEU A 127 -24.96 6.96 3.61
N PRO A 128 -25.62 7.62 4.58
CA PRO A 128 -24.93 8.27 5.71
C PRO A 128 -24.14 7.30 6.61
N ASN A 129 -24.51 6.01 6.60
CA ASN A 129 -23.83 4.96 7.33
C ASN A 129 -22.66 4.32 6.56
N VAL A 130 -22.37 4.76 5.32
CA VAL A 130 -21.29 4.21 4.49
C VAL A 130 -20.19 5.25 4.33
N GLU A 131 -18.94 4.84 4.50
CA GLU A 131 -17.79 5.72 4.35
C GLU A 131 -16.62 5.00 3.69
N ILE A 132 -15.93 5.69 2.78
CA ILE A 132 -14.75 5.15 2.09
C ILE A 132 -13.50 5.65 2.80
N LEU A 133 -12.71 4.74 3.37
CA LEU A 133 -11.49 5.06 4.14
C LEU A 133 -10.26 5.12 3.23
N HIS A 134 -10.26 6.03 2.27
CA HIS A 134 -9.09 6.25 1.41
C HIS A 134 -9.09 7.66 0.82
N PHE A 135 -7.97 8.38 0.91
CA PHE A 135 -7.87 9.80 0.52
C PHE A 135 -8.11 10.06 -0.97
N GLN A 136 -8.02 9.04 -1.83
CA GLN A 136 -8.36 9.13 -3.26
C GLN A 136 -9.87 9.09 -3.56
N TYR A 137 -10.71 8.81 -2.56
CA TYR A 137 -12.17 8.80 -2.67
C TYR A 137 -12.81 9.86 -1.76
N PRO A 138 -13.93 10.49 -2.15
CA PRO A 138 -14.62 10.41 -3.45
C PRO A 138 -13.93 11.22 -4.56
N HIS A 139 -12.82 11.90 -4.24
CA HIS A 139 -12.20 12.92 -5.07
C HIS A 139 -11.33 12.33 -6.17
N ASN A 140 -11.98 11.92 -7.28
CA ASN A 140 -11.41 11.48 -8.55
C ASN A 140 -10.17 12.29 -8.97
N SER A 141 -8.97 11.89 -8.50
CA SER A 141 -7.64 12.47 -8.80
C SER A 141 -7.26 13.83 -8.20
N ILE A 142 -8.19 14.64 -7.68
CA ILE A 142 -7.85 15.95 -7.09
C ILE A 142 -6.98 15.78 -5.84
N SER A 143 -7.34 14.87 -4.94
CA SER A 143 -6.58 14.64 -3.71
C SER A 143 -5.16 14.14 -3.98
N SER A 144 -4.99 13.26 -4.97
CA SER A 144 -3.65 12.85 -5.44
C SER A 144 -2.85 14.06 -5.95
N GLY A 145 -3.50 14.95 -6.72
CA GLY A 145 -2.89 16.21 -7.16
C GLY A 145 -2.48 17.11 -6.00
N ILE A 146 -3.35 17.29 -5.00
CA ILE A 146 -3.08 18.09 -3.80
C ILE A 146 -1.93 17.49 -2.98
N CYS A 147 -1.96 16.19 -2.70
CA CYS A 147 -0.88 15.50 -1.99
C CYS A 147 0.46 15.72 -2.69
N ASN A 148 0.47 15.72 -4.02
CA ASN A 148 1.67 16.00 -4.82
C ASN A 148 2.11 17.46 -4.78
N MET A 149 1.18 18.40 -4.99
CA MET A 149 1.46 19.84 -5.05
C MET A 149 2.00 20.37 -3.73
N TYR A 150 1.40 19.97 -2.62
CA TYR A 150 1.79 20.41 -1.28
C TYR A 150 2.86 19.53 -0.63
N LYS A 151 3.40 18.55 -1.37
CA LYS A 151 4.41 17.60 -0.87
C LYS A 151 3.95 16.90 0.42
N LEU A 152 2.65 16.60 0.51
CA LEU A 152 2.13 15.84 1.63
C LEU A 152 2.70 14.42 1.55
N ASN A 153 3.23 13.94 2.67
CA ASN A 153 3.63 12.55 2.76
C ASN A 153 2.39 11.66 2.85
N PHE A 154 2.60 10.38 2.61
CA PHE A 154 1.58 9.34 2.56
C PHE A 154 0.73 9.28 3.84
N LEU A 155 1.35 9.36 5.02
CA LEU A 155 0.63 9.39 6.30
C LEU A 155 -0.22 10.66 6.41
N THR A 156 0.35 11.82 6.08
CA THR A 156 -0.36 13.12 6.17
C THR A 156 -1.57 13.21 5.24
N CYS A 157 -1.55 12.53 4.08
CA CYS A 157 -2.75 12.41 3.26
C CYS A 157 -3.90 11.70 4.01
N TYR A 158 -3.60 10.66 4.81
CA TYR A 158 -4.61 10.02 5.65
C TYR A 158 -5.02 10.88 6.85
N GLU A 159 -4.05 11.49 7.54
CA GLU A 159 -4.32 12.37 8.69
C GLU A 159 -5.28 13.50 8.33
N THR A 160 -5.07 14.14 7.18
CA THR A 160 -5.85 15.32 6.77
C THR A 160 -7.12 14.95 6.02
N LEU A 161 -7.04 14.05 5.03
CA LEU A 161 -8.15 13.83 4.07
C LEU A 161 -9.07 12.68 4.47
N VAL A 162 -8.63 11.78 5.34
CA VAL A 162 -9.43 10.63 5.78
C VAL A 162 -9.84 10.77 7.23
N PHE A 163 -8.91 11.01 8.15
CA PHE A 163 -9.17 10.89 9.59
C PHE A 163 -9.33 12.22 10.33
N ASN A 164 -8.97 13.34 9.69
CA ASN A 164 -8.95 14.67 10.30
C ASN A 164 -8.24 14.71 11.67
N GLN A 165 -7.18 13.91 11.82
CA GLN A 165 -6.43 13.78 13.07
C GLN A 165 -5.00 13.35 12.75
N ALA A 166 -4.01 13.95 13.42
CA ALA A 166 -2.63 13.48 13.34
C ALA A 166 -2.41 12.26 14.26
N ILE A 167 -1.55 11.32 13.83
CA ILE A 167 -1.09 10.24 14.70
C ILE A 167 0.23 10.65 15.35
N THR A 168 0.25 10.75 16.67
CA THR A 168 1.49 11.04 17.41
C THR A 168 2.26 9.77 17.74
N LYS A 169 3.60 9.82 17.70
CA LYS A 169 4.49 8.66 17.95
C LYS A 169 4.27 7.96 19.30
N LYS A 170 3.78 8.67 20.32
CA LYS A 170 3.50 8.11 21.66
C LYS A 170 2.26 7.22 21.70
N ARG A 171 1.37 7.28 20.69
CA ARG A 171 0.03 6.69 20.78
C ARG A 171 -0.04 5.20 20.47
N ILE A 172 1.03 4.58 19.96
CA ILE A 172 0.90 3.26 19.37
C ILE A 172 2.16 2.41 19.64
N ASP A 173 2.12 1.61 20.70
CA ASP A 173 3.00 0.44 20.89
C ASP A 173 2.10 -0.80 20.82
N PHE A 174 2.25 -1.60 19.78
CA PHE A 174 1.44 -2.79 19.56
C PHE A 174 2.31 -3.84 18.91
N ASP A 175 2.37 -4.99 19.58
CA ASP A 175 3.13 -6.12 19.08
C ASP A 175 2.31 -6.84 18.01
N LEU A 176 2.74 -6.67 16.76
CA LEU A 176 2.17 -7.38 15.61
C LEU A 176 2.80 -8.76 15.41
N SER A 177 3.79 -9.14 16.24
CA SER A 177 4.59 -10.32 15.99
C SER A 177 4.01 -11.54 16.69
N MET A 178 3.67 -12.54 15.87
CA MET A 178 3.62 -13.92 16.35
C MET A 178 5.05 -14.45 16.49
N PRO A 179 5.36 -15.19 17.57
CA PRO A 179 6.68 -15.77 17.74
C PRO A 179 6.99 -16.77 16.64
N LEU A 180 8.28 -16.91 16.35
CA LEU A 180 8.79 -17.94 15.47
C LEU A 180 9.05 -19.24 16.23
N THR A 181 8.76 -20.35 15.56
CA THR A 181 9.15 -21.68 16.02
C THR A 181 10.50 -22.09 15.45
N GLU A 182 11.13 -23.10 16.07
CA GLU A 182 12.41 -23.64 15.64
C GLU A 182 12.38 -24.25 14.24
N ASP A 183 11.29 -24.96 13.93
CA ASP A 183 11.07 -25.55 12.62
C ASP A 183 11.01 -24.48 11.52
N GLU A 184 10.49 -23.28 11.81
CA GLU A 184 10.33 -22.22 10.83
C GLU A 184 11.66 -21.59 10.43
N TYR A 185 12.50 -21.21 11.41
CA TYR A 185 13.81 -20.66 11.05
C TYR A 185 14.73 -21.74 10.43
N THR A 186 14.59 -23.01 10.84
CA THR A 186 15.33 -24.13 10.25
C THR A 186 14.91 -24.39 8.80
N LYS A 187 13.60 -24.42 8.53
CA LYS A 187 13.03 -24.59 7.17
C LYS A 187 13.56 -23.55 6.20
N TRP A 188 13.67 -22.29 6.64
CA TRP A 188 14.20 -21.21 5.81
C TRP A 188 15.73 -21.16 5.78
N GLY A 189 16.41 -21.91 6.66
CA GLY A 189 17.86 -21.89 6.83
C GLY A 189 18.36 -20.54 7.35
N LEU A 190 17.53 -19.85 8.15
CA LEU A 190 17.89 -18.60 8.77
C LEU A 190 18.96 -18.84 9.83
N VAL A 191 20.01 -18.02 9.79
CA VAL A 191 21.02 -17.93 10.83
C VAL A 191 20.77 -16.64 11.61
N LYS A 192 20.56 -16.78 12.92
CA LYS A 192 20.23 -15.66 13.81
C LYS A 192 21.28 -14.54 13.70
N GLY A 193 20.84 -13.32 13.39
CA GLY A 193 21.74 -12.16 13.25
C GLY A 193 22.75 -12.24 12.10
N LYS A 194 22.65 -13.24 11.23
CA LYS A 194 23.53 -13.44 10.05
C LYS A 194 22.74 -13.73 8.77
N SER A 195 21.47 -13.32 8.75
CA SER A 195 20.63 -13.45 7.57
C SER A 195 20.13 -12.09 7.09
N VAL A 196 20.04 -11.94 5.77
CA VAL A 196 19.49 -10.77 5.12
C VAL A 196 18.24 -11.18 4.37
N ILE A 197 17.11 -10.60 4.75
CA ILE A 197 15.88 -10.69 3.96
C ILE A 197 15.90 -9.55 2.93
N ILE A 198 15.89 -9.88 1.64
CA ILE A 198 15.77 -8.88 0.58
C ILE A 198 14.33 -8.85 0.03
N SER A 199 13.78 -7.66 -0.20
CA SER A 199 12.44 -7.49 -0.77
C SER A 199 12.52 -6.62 -2.03
N PRO A 200 12.81 -7.21 -3.20
CA PRO A 200 13.09 -6.46 -4.43
C PRO A 200 11.83 -5.97 -5.15
N TYR A 201 10.66 -6.49 -4.79
CA TYR A 201 9.40 -6.24 -5.45
C TYR A 201 8.56 -5.20 -4.73
N ALA A 202 7.98 -4.28 -5.50
CA ALA A 202 7.04 -3.27 -5.02
C ALA A 202 5.99 -2.96 -6.08
N LYS A 203 4.77 -2.62 -5.65
CA LYS A 203 3.70 -2.14 -6.53
C LYS A 203 3.69 -0.62 -6.69
N SER A 204 4.12 0.10 -5.66
CA SER A 204 3.93 1.55 -5.52
C SER A 204 5.08 2.39 -6.11
N VAL A 205 6.22 1.77 -6.39
CA VAL A 205 7.41 2.46 -6.93
C VAL A 205 8.01 1.66 -8.08
N PRO A 206 8.71 2.31 -9.03
CA PRO A 206 9.38 1.59 -10.12
C PRO A 206 10.37 0.52 -9.61
N PRO A 207 10.44 -0.64 -10.29
CA PRO A 207 11.38 -1.68 -9.93
C PRO A 207 12.82 -1.23 -10.19
N LEU A 208 13.76 -1.73 -9.39
CA LEU A 208 15.18 -1.62 -9.68
C LEU A 208 15.64 -2.74 -10.63
N PRO A 209 16.73 -2.54 -11.38
CA PRO A 209 17.23 -3.57 -12.29
C PRO A 209 17.56 -4.89 -11.58
N ILE A 210 17.28 -6.03 -12.22
CA ILE A 210 17.54 -7.35 -11.63
C ILE A 210 19.04 -7.58 -11.35
N TYR A 211 19.92 -6.97 -12.15
CA TYR A 211 21.37 -7.08 -11.96
C TYR A 211 21.83 -6.43 -10.65
N PHE A 212 21.15 -5.36 -10.20
CA PHE A 212 21.45 -4.70 -8.94
C PHE A 212 21.24 -5.67 -7.77
N TRP A 213 20.07 -6.31 -7.72
CA TRP A 213 19.73 -7.28 -6.69
C TRP A 213 20.62 -8.53 -6.73
N SER A 214 20.93 -9.01 -7.94
CA SER A 214 21.81 -10.18 -8.13
C SER A 214 23.24 -9.89 -7.65
N THR A 215 23.76 -8.70 -7.94
CA THR A 215 25.10 -8.28 -7.50
C THR A 215 25.16 -8.07 -6.00
N LEU A 216 24.15 -7.41 -5.41
CA LEU A 216 24.03 -7.23 -3.97
C LEU A 216 23.99 -8.59 -3.24
N THR A 217 23.16 -9.52 -3.72
CA THR A 217 23.06 -10.89 -3.17
C THR A 217 24.39 -11.61 -3.21
N ALA A 218 25.10 -11.57 -4.34
CA ALA A 218 26.39 -12.24 -4.48
C ALA A 218 27.44 -11.68 -3.51
N ARG A 219 27.45 -10.36 -3.29
CA ARG A 219 28.35 -9.71 -2.33
C ARG A 219 28.02 -10.09 -0.88
N LEU A 220 26.74 -10.04 -0.49
CA LEU A 220 26.30 -10.42 0.86
C LEU A 220 26.68 -11.86 1.19
N LYS A 221 26.48 -12.78 0.26
CA LYS A 221 26.89 -14.18 0.43
C LYS A 221 28.40 -14.35 0.60
N LYS A 222 29.21 -13.62 -0.15
CA LYS A 222 30.68 -13.61 0.01
C LYS A 222 31.12 -13.12 1.39
N LEU A 223 30.30 -12.28 2.03
CA LEU A 223 30.51 -11.82 3.41
C LEU A 223 29.97 -12.81 4.46
N GLY A 224 29.46 -13.98 4.06
CA GLY A 224 28.98 -15.02 4.96
C GLY A 224 27.52 -14.89 5.39
N PHE A 225 26.74 -13.98 4.79
CA PHE A 225 25.31 -13.88 5.09
C PHE A 225 24.49 -14.95 4.37
N THR A 226 23.49 -15.51 5.07
CA THR A 226 22.36 -16.17 4.42
C THR A 226 21.47 -15.11 3.78
N VAL A 227 21.11 -15.25 2.51
CA VAL A 227 20.25 -14.28 1.81
C VAL A 227 18.98 -14.96 1.30
N ILE A 228 17.83 -14.40 1.68
CA ILE A 228 16.49 -14.88 1.30
C ILE A 228 15.76 -13.77 0.56
N THR A 229 15.13 -14.10 -0.57
CA THR A 229 14.28 -13.15 -1.29
C THR A 229 12.84 -13.31 -0.84
N ASN A 230 12.26 -12.24 -0.30
CA ASN A 230 10.83 -12.13 -0.04
C ASN A 230 10.07 -12.10 -1.37
N CYS A 231 9.25 -13.12 -1.62
CA CYS A 231 8.38 -13.27 -2.78
C CYS A 231 6.97 -13.63 -2.28
N ASN A 232 6.03 -12.70 -2.39
CA ASN A 232 4.64 -12.89 -1.99
C ASN A 232 3.68 -13.01 -3.19
N GLY A 233 4.15 -12.68 -4.41
CA GLY A 233 3.39 -12.84 -5.65
C GLY A 233 3.69 -14.15 -6.38
N ILE A 234 2.68 -14.70 -7.07
CA ILE A 234 2.82 -15.88 -7.94
C ILE A 234 3.78 -15.64 -9.13
N HIS A 235 4.02 -14.38 -9.48
CA HIS A 235 4.93 -13.98 -10.57
C HIS A 235 6.24 -13.37 -10.05
N GLU A 236 6.44 -13.35 -8.73
CA GLU A 236 7.69 -12.85 -8.13
C GLU A 236 8.65 -14.02 -8.01
N GLU A 237 9.83 -13.91 -8.62
CA GLU A 237 10.85 -14.96 -8.59
C GLU A 237 11.94 -14.65 -7.56
N PRO A 238 12.55 -15.66 -6.91
CA PRO A 238 13.68 -15.38 -6.04
C PRO A 238 14.86 -14.85 -6.86
N ILE A 239 15.62 -13.91 -6.30
CA ILE A 239 16.86 -13.45 -6.90
C ILE A 239 17.81 -14.65 -7.03
N LYS A 240 18.53 -14.75 -8.16
CA LYS A 240 19.43 -15.88 -8.44
C LYS A 240 20.36 -16.15 -7.27
N GLY A 241 20.36 -17.40 -6.81
CA GLY A 241 21.16 -17.85 -5.68
C GLY A 241 20.50 -17.68 -4.31
N THR A 242 19.31 -17.07 -4.19
CA THR A 242 18.59 -17.00 -2.91
C THR A 242 17.51 -18.08 -2.81
N LYS A 243 17.07 -18.35 -1.58
CA LYS A 243 15.83 -19.10 -1.35
C LYS A 243 14.63 -18.16 -1.48
N ARG A 244 13.50 -18.71 -1.93
CA ARG A 244 12.18 -18.04 -1.87
C ARG A 244 11.71 -17.98 -0.42
N GLY A 245 11.52 -16.78 0.10
CA GLY A 245 10.83 -16.51 1.36
C GLY A 245 9.39 -16.11 1.06
N SER A 246 8.43 -16.90 1.53
CA SER A 246 7.02 -16.53 1.54
C SER A 246 6.57 -16.61 2.99
N PHE A 247 6.48 -15.44 3.62
CA PHE A 247 6.29 -15.32 5.05
C PHE A 247 4.84 -14.98 5.35
N ALA A 248 4.27 -15.63 6.36
CA ALA A 248 3.04 -15.17 6.97
C ALA A 248 3.26 -13.75 7.51
N LEU A 249 2.34 -12.82 7.25
CA LEU A 249 2.53 -11.41 7.59
C LEU A 249 2.62 -11.22 9.12
N GLU A 250 1.88 -12.04 9.87
CA GLU A 250 1.86 -12.11 11.33
C GLU A 250 3.23 -12.47 11.92
N LYS A 251 4.09 -13.15 11.15
CA LYS A 251 5.44 -13.55 11.56
C LYS A 251 6.54 -12.66 10.97
N ALA A 252 6.19 -11.74 10.07
CA ALA A 252 7.18 -10.97 9.31
C ALA A 252 8.15 -10.19 10.22
N VAL A 253 7.65 -9.57 11.28
CA VAL A 253 8.47 -8.85 12.26
C VAL A 253 9.46 -9.80 12.95
N ALA A 254 8.97 -10.92 13.50
CA ALA A 254 9.82 -11.91 14.18
C ALA A 254 10.88 -12.51 13.24
N ILE A 255 10.55 -12.76 11.98
CA ILE A 255 11.48 -13.25 10.95
C ILE A 255 12.60 -12.26 10.70
N LEU A 256 12.26 -10.99 10.57
CA LEU A 256 13.24 -9.94 10.35
C LEU A 256 14.13 -9.73 11.57
N GLU A 257 13.56 -9.77 12.78
CA GLU A 257 14.31 -9.69 14.03
C GLU A 257 15.25 -10.89 14.22
N PHE A 258 14.82 -12.10 13.89
CA PHE A 258 15.67 -13.28 13.91
C PHE A 258 16.79 -13.18 12.87
N ALA A 259 16.47 -12.78 11.64
CA ALA A 259 17.45 -12.63 10.56
C ALA A 259 18.54 -11.60 10.90
N GLY A 260 18.13 -10.47 11.49
CA GLY A 260 19.00 -9.36 11.90
C GLY A 260 19.11 -8.24 10.87
N PHE A 261 18.87 -8.53 9.59
CA PHE A 261 18.99 -7.55 8.50
C PHE A 261 17.87 -7.66 7.46
N PHE A 262 17.46 -6.51 6.93
CA PHE A 262 16.51 -6.40 5.84
C PHE A 262 16.93 -5.31 4.85
N ILE A 263 16.77 -5.59 3.55
CA ILE A 263 17.01 -4.61 2.48
C ILE A 263 15.83 -4.68 1.51
N GLY A 264 15.04 -3.61 1.41
CA GLY A 264 13.82 -3.61 0.62
C GLY A 264 13.71 -2.43 -0.31
N LEU A 265 13.14 -2.66 -1.50
CA LEU A 265 12.52 -1.59 -2.27
C LEU A 265 11.29 -1.10 -1.50
N ARG A 266 11.08 0.22 -1.42
CA ARG A 266 9.94 0.78 -0.69
C ARG A 266 8.62 0.17 -1.15
N SER A 267 7.93 -0.51 -0.23
CA SER A 267 6.66 -1.20 -0.48
C SER A 267 5.79 -1.24 0.77
N GLY A 268 4.52 -1.63 0.63
CA GLY A 268 3.62 -1.85 1.76
C GLY A 268 4.16 -2.84 2.81
N PHE A 269 5.02 -3.79 2.41
CA PHE A 269 5.68 -4.68 3.35
C PHE A 269 6.64 -3.93 4.28
N CYS A 270 7.31 -2.88 3.79
CA CYS A 270 8.17 -2.02 4.61
C CYS A 270 7.39 -1.29 5.72
N ASP A 271 6.11 -0.97 5.48
CA ASP A 271 5.25 -0.35 6.50
C ASP A 271 4.99 -1.32 7.65
N ILE A 272 4.61 -2.56 7.32
CA ILE A 272 4.33 -3.62 8.30
C ILE A 272 5.54 -3.91 9.17
N VAL A 273 6.73 -4.03 8.57
CA VAL A 273 7.96 -4.39 9.29
C VAL A 273 8.75 -3.18 9.79
N SER A 274 8.17 -1.98 9.70
CA SER A 274 8.82 -0.73 10.13
C SER A 274 9.22 -0.76 11.61
N SER A 275 8.45 -1.48 12.43
CA SER A 275 8.67 -1.63 13.88
C SER A 275 9.64 -2.76 14.27
N ALA A 276 10.12 -3.58 13.33
CA ALA A 276 11.07 -4.64 13.66
C ALA A 276 12.37 -4.06 14.23
N LYS A 277 12.96 -4.68 15.25
CA LYS A 277 14.22 -4.23 15.89
C LYS A 277 15.48 -4.58 15.10
N CYS A 278 15.35 -5.14 13.91
CA CYS A 278 16.48 -5.45 13.02
C CYS A 278 16.96 -4.22 12.25
N ARG A 279 18.16 -4.32 11.67
CA ARG A 279 18.69 -3.27 10.79
C ARG A 279 18.01 -3.34 9.43
N LYS A 280 17.41 -2.23 9.01
CA LYS A 280 16.66 -2.11 7.75
C LYS A 280 17.30 -1.08 6.83
N ILE A 281 17.47 -1.40 5.56
CA ILE A 281 17.80 -0.44 4.52
C ILE A 281 16.63 -0.38 3.53
N ILE A 282 16.02 0.79 3.39
CA ILE A 282 14.87 1.02 2.52
C ILE A 282 15.33 1.85 1.33
N ILE A 283 15.20 1.27 0.14
CA ILE A 283 15.66 1.87 -1.11
C ILE A 283 14.48 2.49 -1.84
N TYR A 284 14.66 3.74 -2.28
CA TYR A 284 13.68 4.51 -3.03
C TYR A 284 14.22 4.75 -4.44
N PRO A 285 13.46 4.51 -5.52
CA PRO A 285 13.91 4.89 -6.86
C PRO A 285 13.91 6.41 -7.00
N GLN A 286 14.88 6.93 -7.77
CA GLN A 286 15.11 8.37 -7.99
C GLN A 286 13.87 9.12 -8.49
N ASN A 287 13.06 8.48 -9.35
CA ASN A 287 11.88 9.09 -9.95
C ASN A 287 10.69 8.14 -9.86
N SER A 288 9.58 8.61 -9.30
CA SER A 288 8.26 8.03 -9.60
C SER A 288 7.53 9.00 -10.51
N LYS A 289 6.87 8.53 -11.56
CA LYS A 289 6.06 9.40 -12.45
C LYS A 289 4.90 10.08 -11.70
N GLN A 290 4.63 9.65 -10.47
CA GLN A 290 3.46 10.03 -9.70
C GLN A 290 3.76 11.03 -8.58
N TYR A 291 5.03 11.17 -8.15
CA TYR A 291 5.43 12.03 -7.02
C TYR A 291 6.78 12.69 -7.29
N LEU A 292 6.95 13.95 -6.85
CA LEU A 292 8.21 14.71 -6.97
C LEU A 292 9.41 13.97 -6.36
N SER A 293 9.20 13.21 -5.28
CA SER A 293 10.18 12.29 -4.72
C SER A 293 9.46 11.13 -4.03
N SER A 294 9.83 9.90 -4.40
CA SER A 294 9.32 8.68 -3.74
C SER A 294 9.66 8.67 -2.26
N LEU A 295 10.85 9.16 -1.90
CA LEU A 295 11.30 9.22 -0.51
C LEU A 295 10.49 10.22 0.29
N SER A 296 10.27 11.44 -0.23
CA SER A 296 9.49 12.44 0.52
C SER A 296 8.05 12.01 0.75
N HIS A 297 7.45 11.32 -0.21
CA HIS A 297 6.07 10.89 -0.09
C HIS A 297 5.93 9.63 0.78
N TYR A 298 6.75 8.60 0.56
CA TYR A 298 6.57 7.29 1.19
C TYR A 298 7.50 7.03 2.38
N SER A 299 8.27 8.00 2.87
CA SER A 299 9.18 7.83 4.02
C SER A 299 8.50 7.12 5.19
N LEU A 300 9.25 6.23 5.86
CA LEU A 300 8.83 5.59 7.10
C LEU A 300 8.96 6.51 8.32
N ARG A 301 9.67 7.66 8.20
CA ARG A 301 9.93 8.60 9.30
C ARG A 301 8.69 9.11 10.03
N PRO A 302 7.57 9.40 9.34
CA PRO A 302 6.34 9.81 10.00
C PRO A 302 5.64 8.65 10.72
N LEU A 303 5.94 7.40 10.38
CA LEU A 303 5.21 6.25 10.91
C LEU A 303 5.51 6.02 12.40
N PRO A 304 4.48 5.93 13.25
CA PRO A 304 4.60 5.50 14.64
C PRO A 304 5.27 4.12 14.74
N GLY A 305 6.17 3.97 15.71
CA GLY A 305 6.87 2.71 15.96
C GLY A 305 7.98 2.37 14.97
N ALA A 306 8.13 3.09 13.85
CA ALA A 306 9.21 2.86 12.91
C ALA A 306 10.58 3.11 13.57
N ARG A 307 11.50 2.15 13.45
CA ARG A 307 12.81 2.20 14.11
C ARG A 307 13.88 1.39 13.36
N SER A 308 15.15 1.65 13.66
CA SER A 308 16.29 0.84 13.18
C SER A 308 16.33 0.71 11.65
N TYR A 309 16.10 1.81 10.93
CA TYR A 309 16.12 1.84 9.47
C TYR A 309 16.98 2.99 8.92
N LYS A 310 17.51 2.80 7.71
CA LYS A 310 18.11 3.83 6.87
C LYS A 310 17.33 3.93 5.57
N GLU A 311 16.93 5.14 5.19
CA GLU A 311 16.26 5.40 3.92
C GLU A 311 17.21 6.05 2.94
N ILE A 312 17.30 5.51 1.73
CA ILE A 312 18.24 5.96 0.72
C ILE A 312 17.60 5.97 -0.65
N THR A 313 17.95 6.96 -1.45
CA THR A 313 17.56 7.01 -2.86
C THR A 313 18.58 6.22 -3.69
N TYR A 314 18.08 5.32 -4.52
CA TYR A 314 18.86 4.57 -5.49
C TYR A 314 19.60 5.51 -6.43
N SER A 315 20.87 5.18 -6.68
CA SER A 315 21.71 5.83 -7.68
C SER A 315 22.37 4.73 -8.51
N GLU A 316 22.47 4.93 -9.83
CA GLU A 316 23.20 4.03 -10.73
C GLU A 316 24.73 4.10 -10.57
N ASN A 317 25.22 4.79 -9.54
CA ASN A 317 26.64 4.85 -9.22
C ASN A 317 27.21 3.43 -8.93
N PRO A 318 28.33 3.03 -9.56
CA PRO A 318 28.99 1.75 -9.32
C PRO A 318 29.29 1.44 -7.85
N ASN A 319 29.50 2.48 -7.04
CA ASN A 319 29.82 2.37 -5.61
C ASN A 319 28.56 2.22 -4.73
N PHE A 320 27.35 2.30 -5.28
CA PHE A 320 26.12 2.25 -4.49
C PHE A 320 26.01 0.93 -3.71
N ILE A 321 26.30 -0.22 -4.33
CA ILE A 321 26.28 -1.53 -3.64
C ILE A 321 27.34 -1.58 -2.53
N SER A 322 28.54 -1.05 -2.76
CA SER A 322 29.59 -0.97 -1.74
C SER A 322 29.13 -0.11 -0.55
N TYR A 323 28.46 1.01 -0.83
CA TYR A 323 27.86 1.86 0.20
C TYR A 323 26.77 1.12 1.01
N LEU A 324 25.89 0.35 0.36
CA LEU A 324 24.90 -0.48 1.07
C LEU A 324 25.55 -1.48 2.03
N ILE A 325 26.64 -2.11 1.59
CA ILE A 325 27.37 -3.09 2.39
C ILE A 325 28.01 -2.42 3.61
N LEU A 326 28.60 -1.23 3.44
CA LEU A 326 29.16 -0.46 4.55
C LEU A 326 28.09 -0.09 5.59
N LEU A 327 26.89 0.30 5.14
CA LEU A 327 25.77 0.59 6.04
C LEU A 327 25.31 -0.63 6.86
N LEU A 328 25.46 -1.84 6.33
CA LEU A 328 25.16 -3.06 7.10
C LEU A 328 26.26 -3.37 8.13
N ALA A 329 27.52 -3.10 7.76
CA ALA A 329 28.70 -3.38 8.57
C ALA A 329 28.93 -2.35 9.69
N ASP A 330 28.50 -1.10 9.49
CA ASP A 330 28.65 -0.05 10.49
C ASP A 330 27.79 -0.38 11.73
N THR A 331 28.45 -0.61 12.86
CA THR A 331 27.80 -0.99 14.11
C THR A 331 27.34 0.20 14.95
N ASN A 332 27.77 1.42 14.62
CA ASN A 332 27.61 2.60 15.46
C ASN A 332 26.52 3.57 14.99
N GLN A 333 26.17 3.61 13.69
CA GLN A 333 25.26 4.65 13.16
C GLN A 333 23.75 4.47 13.46
N CYS A 334 23.30 3.38 14.08
CA CYS A 334 21.86 3.18 14.37
C CYS A 334 21.48 3.34 15.86
N LEU A 335 22.45 3.65 16.73
CA LEU A 335 22.22 3.86 18.17
C LEU A 335 22.16 5.35 18.58
N GLU A 336 22.48 6.28 17.68
CA GLU A 336 22.61 7.72 18.03
C GLU A 336 21.42 8.63 17.67
N GLU A 337 20.31 8.13 17.14
CA GLU A 337 19.07 8.94 17.04
C GLU A 337 18.11 8.67 18.20
N ARG A 338 18.62 8.83 19.43
CA ARG A 338 17.83 9.02 20.65
C ARG A 338 18.59 9.91 21.62
N ASN A 339 18.56 11.20 21.33
CA ASN A 339 18.50 12.30 22.30
C ASN A 339 17.96 13.49 21.52
N ASP A 340 16.65 13.72 21.68
CA ASP A 340 15.91 15.00 21.62
C ASP A 340 14.41 14.76 21.32
#